data_AF-A0A7Z0EHW2-F1
#
_entry.id   AF-A0A7Z0EHW2-F1
#
_cell.length_a   1.000
_cell.length_b   1.000
_cell.length_c   1.000
_cell.angle_alpha   90.00
_cell.angle_beta   90.00
_cell.angle_gamma   90.00
#
_symmetry.space_group_name_H-M   'P 1'
#
loop_
_entity.id
_entity.type
_entity.pdbx_description
1 polymer ?
#
loop_
_entity_poly.entity_id
_entity_poly.type
_entity_poly.pdbx_seq_one_letter_code
_entity_poly.pdbx_strand_id
1 'polypeptide(L)'
;MSSRTPEPPESREHPDSPEAPGPALAALGALLDRSLLQIADAARDARTFDREAVRALSDLWDNSVLPLFRAATGSTSAEREERARAALAWMVRLRPGRWNWMVEQGAVAGHRIDALVDPPLQRFDQPHRDYRDVVRPAPLTLTPRTVTGLATDLAADYALETATVRHVEIERVGTRLEGFLILDLVRRYAPEERALPVPAEFHVTLKDLVEVDVDTRAAPGLRLDGGAGGVEVGLGGSGRPGVLRARTGSLWIRDSSWHLSSAGRRADALVPPRESGSPVVQGPEEGELEGDVRRAATFVARAMLRIRMVRVPTEVAHVPLTAYCRALEGAGHDILAAGALPPPDRAAAFRSLVAGWLRRGGTELMPHWRVLVPGVPDLAREVRDELLGDASESAPATEGRATGLPERAEVRMVSSTAESDGLKSRREASALVHLAVPGPEGAPWRMRVLEARDPGRLRVRTEGFGGAVRVRVEGGDRETLVAGDDALTLDARSWDGLS
;
A
#
# COMPACT_ATOMS: atom_id res chain seq x y z
N MET A 1 -35.20 -18.55 -72.00
CA MET A 1 -35.52 -17.34 -71.19
C MET A 1 -35.58 -17.79 -69.75
N SER A 2 -34.44 -17.77 -69.06
CA SER A 2 -34.30 -18.28 -67.68
C SER A 2 -34.58 -17.15 -66.69
N SER A 3 -35.64 -17.32 -65.91
CA SER A 3 -36.00 -16.46 -64.79
C SER A 3 -34.98 -16.62 -63.67
N ARG A 4 -34.18 -15.58 -63.42
CA ARG A 4 -33.33 -15.47 -62.22
C ARG A 4 -34.21 -15.07 -61.04
N THR A 5 -34.31 -15.98 -60.07
CA THR A 5 -34.79 -15.69 -58.71
C THR A 5 -33.80 -14.73 -58.03
N PRO A 6 -34.23 -13.65 -57.35
CA PRO A 6 -33.33 -12.80 -56.59
C PRO A 6 -32.97 -13.50 -55.27
N GLU A 7 -31.66 -13.57 -54.99
CA GLU A 7 -31.13 -14.00 -53.68
C GLU A 7 -31.57 -13.01 -52.58
N PRO A 8 -31.88 -13.50 -51.37
CA PRO A 8 -32.18 -12.65 -50.23
C PRO A 8 -30.91 -11.91 -49.77
N PRO A 9 -31.03 -10.69 -49.21
CA PRO A 9 -29.88 -9.94 -48.75
C PRO A 9 -29.21 -10.67 -47.57
N GLU A 10 -27.93 -10.99 -47.74
CA GLU A 10 -27.04 -11.43 -46.68
C GLU A 10 -27.14 -10.45 -45.49
N SER A 11 -27.62 -10.98 -44.37
CA SER A 11 -27.61 -10.28 -43.10
C SER A 11 -26.15 -10.07 -42.71
N ARG A 12 -25.63 -8.86 -42.96
CA ARG A 12 -24.40 -8.39 -42.37
C ARG A 12 -24.61 -8.29 -40.85
N GLU A 13 -24.29 -9.36 -40.14
CA GLU A 13 -24.00 -9.29 -38.71
C GLU A 13 -22.91 -8.23 -38.53
N HIS A 14 -23.26 -7.11 -37.88
CA HIS A 14 -22.29 -6.13 -37.41
C HIS A 14 -21.47 -6.78 -36.29
N PRO A 15 -20.18 -7.06 -36.49
CA PRO A 15 -19.31 -7.50 -35.43
C PRO A 15 -18.78 -6.22 -34.79
N ASP A 16 -19.55 -5.63 -33.86
CA ASP A 16 -19.11 -4.58 -32.91
C ASP A 16 -20.35 -3.98 -32.18
N SER A 17 -21.27 -4.82 -31.72
CA SER A 17 -22.12 -4.36 -30.61
C SER A 17 -21.24 -4.34 -29.37
N PRO A 18 -20.97 -3.16 -28.75
CA PRO A 18 -20.16 -3.11 -27.55
C PRO A 18 -20.79 -4.03 -26.52
N GLU A 19 -20.01 -4.99 -26.03
CA GLU A 19 -20.41 -5.93 -24.99
C GLU A 19 -21.05 -5.15 -23.84
N ALA A 20 -22.27 -5.53 -23.48
CA ALA A 20 -23.04 -4.81 -22.46
C ALA A 20 -22.20 -4.74 -21.17
N PRO A 21 -22.21 -3.61 -20.44
CA PRO A 21 -21.22 -3.33 -19.40
C PRO A 21 -21.25 -4.28 -18.18
N GLY A 22 -22.25 -5.15 -18.12
CA GLY A 22 -22.55 -6.03 -17.00
C GLY A 22 -23.20 -5.26 -15.84
N PRO A 23 -23.79 -5.96 -14.86
CA PRO A 23 -24.34 -5.34 -13.65
C PRO A 23 -23.23 -4.72 -12.79
N ALA A 24 -23.46 -3.51 -12.28
CA ALA A 24 -22.52 -2.80 -11.42
C ALA A 24 -22.29 -3.52 -10.09
N LEU A 25 -23.33 -4.18 -9.55
CA LEU A 25 -23.20 -4.96 -8.32
C LEU A 25 -22.26 -6.16 -8.50
N ALA A 26 -22.40 -6.87 -9.62
CA ALA A 26 -21.53 -7.99 -9.96
C ALA A 26 -20.07 -7.53 -10.11
N ALA A 27 -19.85 -6.43 -10.83
CA ALA A 27 -18.53 -5.84 -11.00
C ALA A 27 -17.89 -5.44 -9.66
N LEU A 28 -18.66 -4.85 -8.74
CA LEU A 28 -18.18 -4.47 -7.41
C LEU A 28 -17.78 -5.71 -6.58
N GLY A 29 -18.59 -6.78 -6.58
CA GLY A 29 -18.24 -8.04 -5.92
C GLY A 29 -16.99 -8.68 -6.53
N ALA A 30 -16.90 -8.72 -7.86
CA ALA A 30 -15.74 -9.28 -8.56
C ALA A 30 -14.44 -8.54 -8.24
N LEU A 31 -14.45 -7.20 -8.14
CA LEU A 31 -13.27 -6.44 -7.73
C LEU A 31 -12.77 -6.83 -6.33
N LEU A 32 -13.65 -7.23 -5.39
CA LEU A 32 -13.25 -7.69 -4.07
C LEU A 32 -12.48 -9.01 -4.18
N ASP A 33 -13.03 -9.95 -4.94
CA ASP A 33 -12.41 -11.26 -5.16
C ASP A 33 -11.06 -11.12 -5.89
N ARG A 34 -11.00 -10.27 -6.93
CA ARG A 34 -9.75 -9.95 -7.63
C ARG A 34 -8.70 -9.33 -6.70
N SER A 35 -9.12 -8.44 -5.80
CA SER A 35 -8.21 -7.83 -4.81
C SER A 35 -7.62 -8.89 -3.88
N LEU A 36 -8.46 -9.79 -3.36
CA LEU A 36 -8.03 -10.84 -2.43
C LEU A 36 -7.11 -11.87 -3.10
N LEU A 37 -7.40 -12.26 -4.35
CA LEU A 37 -6.53 -13.13 -5.13
C LEU A 37 -5.15 -12.49 -5.35
N GLN A 38 -5.11 -11.21 -5.75
CA GLN A 38 -3.83 -10.51 -5.95
C GLN A 38 -3.07 -10.27 -4.65
N ILE A 39 -3.75 -10.05 -3.52
CA ILE A 39 -3.11 -9.98 -2.20
C ILE A 39 -2.50 -11.34 -1.84
N ALA A 40 -3.22 -12.44 -2.06
CA ALA A 40 -2.72 -13.79 -1.83
C ALA A 40 -1.49 -14.10 -2.70
N ASP A 41 -1.55 -13.72 -3.99
CA ASP A 41 -0.44 -13.87 -4.92
C ASP A 41 0.80 -13.10 -4.46
N ALA A 42 0.62 -11.83 -4.08
CA ALA A 42 1.68 -10.97 -3.56
C ALA A 42 2.24 -11.45 -2.22
N ALA A 43 1.48 -12.22 -1.44
CA ALA A 43 1.88 -12.73 -0.13
C ALA A 43 2.44 -14.16 -0.14
N ARG A 44 2.37 -14.86 -1.29
CA ARG A 44 2.63 -16.31 -1.39
C ARG A 44 4.02 -16.74 -0.92
N ASP A 45 5.06 -15.97 -1.28
CA ASP A 45 6.46 -16.28 -0.98
C ASP A 45 7.19 -14.99 -0.60
N ALA A 46 7.95 -15.01 0.50
CA ALA A 46 8.65 -13.83 1.01
C ALA A 46 9.67 -13.24 0.02
N ARG A 47 10.19 -14.03 -0.93
CA ARG A 47 11.11 -13.57 -1.99
C ARG A 47 10.40 -12.85 -3.14
N THR A 48 9.08 -12.94 -3.23
CA THR A 48 8.30 -12.17 -4.19
C THR A 48 7.30 -11.27 -3.49
N PHE A 49 7.45 -11.10 -2.17
CA PHE A 49 6.54 -10.30 -1.38
C PHE A 49 6.45 -8.88 -1.92
N ASP A 50 5.23 -8.45 -2.22
CA ASP A 50 4.92 -7.10 -2.69
C ASP A 50 4.03 -6.39 -1.66
N ARG A 51 4.69 -5.74 -0.70
CA ARG A 51 4.03 -5.04 0.41
C ARG A 51 3.16 -3.89 -0.07
N GLU A 52 3.60 -3.18 -1.11
CA GLU A 52 2.88 -2.04 -1.67
C GLU A 52 1.63 -2.50 -2.42
N ALA A 53 1.68 -3.60 -3.18
CA ALA A 53 0.50 -4.20 -3.79
C ALA A 53 -0.52 -4.62 -2.72
N VAL A 54 -0.09 -5.33 -1.68
CA VAL A 54 -0.98 -5.72 -0.56
C VAL A 54 -1.61 -4.49 0.09
N ARG A 55 -0.81 -3.45 0.37
CA ARG A 55 -1.31 -2.19 0.94
C ARG A 55 -2.30 -1.50 0.00
N ALA A 56 -1.97 -1.33 -1.27
CA ALA A 56 -2.77 -0.58 -2.24
C ALA A 56 -4.14 -1.26 -2.47
N LEU A 57 -4.14 -2.59 -2.61
CA LEU A 57 -5.36 -3.38 -2.80
C LEU A 57 -6.25 -3.37 -1.56
N SER A 58 -5.68 -3.52 -0.36
CA SER A 58 -6.47 -3.43 0.88
C SER A 58 -6.97 -2.02 1.17
N ASP A 59 -6.19 -0.97 0.84
CA ASP A 59 -6.58 0.43 0.95
C ASP A 59 -7.77 0.80 0.06
N LEU A 60 -7.94 0.11 -1.08
CA LEU A 60 -9.11 0.26 -1.94
C LEU A 60 -10.41 -0.01 -1.18
N TRP A 61 -10.41 -0.96 -0.24
CA TRP A 61 -11.58 -1.46 0.47
C TRP A 61 -11.87 -0.76 1.80
N ASP A 62 -10.91 -0.03 2.37
CA ASP A 62 -11.02 0.64 3.68
C ASP A 62 -12.36 1.41 3.85
N ASN A 63 -12.72 2.21 2.85
CA ASN A 63 -13.96 3.00 2.82
C ASN A 63 -15.05 2.44 1.88
N SER A 64 -14.86 1.22 1.37
CA SER A 64 -15.72 0.64 0.32
C SER A 64 -16.35 -0.69 0.69
N VAL A 65 -15.91 -1.34 1.78
CA VAL A 65 -16.61 -2.54 2.32
C VAL A 65 -18.05 -2.21 2.70
N LEU A 66 -18.31 -1.16 3.49
CA LEU A 66 -19.68 -0.85 3.91
C LEU A 66 -20.59 -0.51 2.71
N PRO A 67 -20.18 0.32 1.74
CA PRO A 67 -20.90 0.51 0.48
C PRO A 67 -21.23 -0.78 -0.27
N LEU A 68 -20.29 -1.75 -0.37
CA LEU A 68 -20.55 -3.06 -0.99
C LEU A 68 -21.70 -3.79 -0.29
N PHE A 69 -21.69 -3.88 1.04
CA PHE A 69 -22.76 -4.56 1.78
C PHE A 69 -24.11 -3.84 1.61
N ARG A 70 -24.11 -2.49 1.66
CA ARG A 70 -25.33 -1.68 1.42
C ARG A 70 -25.90 -1.89 0.03
N ALA A 71 -25.04 -2.01 -0.97
CA ALA A 71 -25.42 -2.33 -2.33
C ALA A 71 -25.96 -3.77 -2.44
N ALA A 72 -25.32 -4.75 -1.81
CA ALA A 72 -25.77 -6.15 -1.84
C ALA A 72 -27.12 -6.36 -1.14
N THR A 73 -27.44 -5.56 -0.12
CA THR A 73 -28.68 -5.71 0.67
C THR A 73 -29.81 -4.76 0.28
N GLY A 74 -29.70 -4.04 -0.84
CA GLY A 74 -30.78 -3.19 -1.36
C GLY A 74 -32.12 -3.95 -1.48
N SER A 75 -33.22 -3.25 -1.23
CA SER A 75 -34.57 -3.83 -1.21
C SER A 75 -35.05 -4.24 -2.61
N THR A 76 -34.55 -3.57 -3.65
CA THR A 76 -34.87 -3.86 -5.05
C THR A 76 -33.62 -4.01 -5.90
N SER A 77 -33.72 -4.69 -7.05
CA SER A 77 -32.60 -4.79 -8.01
C SER A 77 -32.10 -3.41 -8.47
N ALA A 78 -33.01 -2.45 -8.67
CA ALA A 78 -32.64 -1.11 -9.13
C ALA A 78 -31.80 -0.36 -8.07
N GLU A 79 -32.23 -0.39 -6.82
CA GLU A 79 -31.52 0.23 -5.68
C GLU A 79 -30.14 -0.39 -5.46
N ARG A 80 -30.02 -1.72 -5.63
CA ARG A 80 -28.74 -2.43 -5.53
C ARG A 80 -27.74 -1.94 -6.57
N GLU A 81 -28.21 -1.83 -7.82
CA GLU A 81 -27.39 -1.36 -8.94
C GLU A 81 -27.00 0.11 -8.79
N GLU A 82 -27.92 0.96 -8.35
CA GLU A 82 -27.66 2.37 -8.06
C GLU A 82 -26.59 2.54 -6.96
N ARG A 83 -26.74 1.85 -5.84
CA ARG A 83 -25.76 1.86 -4.75
C ARG A 83 -24.40 1.30 -5.17
N ALA A 84 -24.39 0.26 -6.01
CA ALA A 84 -23.15 -0.29 -6.55
C ALA A 84 -22.42 0.72 -7.44
N ARG A 85 -23.12 1.43 -8.34
CA ARG A 85 -22.52 2.51 -9.13
C ARG A 85 -21.99 3.64 -8.25
N ALA A 86 -22.74 4.04 -7.22
CA ALA A 86 -22.28 5.05 -6.26
C ALA A 86 -21.01 4.59 -5.51
N ALA A 87 -20.92 3.32 -5.13
CA ALA A 87 -19.73 2.74 -4.51
C ALA A 87 -18.52 2.71 -5.46
N LEU A 88 -18.71 2.32 -6.72
CA LEU A 88 -17.66 2.33 -7.75
C LEU A 88 -17.17 3.77 -8.01
N ALA A 89 -18.09 4.73 -8.16
CA ALA A 89 -17.78 6.14 -8.36
C ALA A 89 -17.03 6.73 -7.16
N TRP A 90 -17.35 6.28 -5.95
CA TRP A 90 -16.62 6.64 -4.74
C TRP A 90 -15.19 6.07 -4.74
N MET A 91 -15.03 4.79 -5.08
CA MET A 91 -13.72 4.11 -5.12
C MET A 91 -12.72 4.81 -6.04
N VAL A 92 -13.14 5.23 -7.24
CA VAL A 92 -12.27 5.88 -8.23
C VAL A 92 -11.81 7.28 -7.79
N ARG A 93 -12.61 7.99 -6.99
CA ARG A 93 -12.31 9.37 -6.55
C ARG A 93 -11.24 9.48 -5.47
N LEU A 94 -10.99 8.40 -4.74
CA LEU A 94 -10.13 8.45 -3.55
C LEU A 94 -8.62 8.53 -3.87
N ARG A 95 -8.16 7.96 -4.99
CA ARG A 95 -6.74 8.00 -5.41
C ARG A 95 -6.58 7.93 -6.93
N PRO A 96 -5.64 8.70 -7.53
CA PRO A 96 -5.40 8.72 -8.98
C PRO A 96 -5.10 7.35 -9.61
N GLY A 97 -4.44 6.43 -8.89
CA GLY A 97 -4.06 5.11 -9.43
C GLY A 97 -5.16 4.04 -9.44
N ARG A 98 -6.30 4.28 -8.76
CA ARG A 98 -7.35 3.25 -8.60
C ARG A 98 -8.13 3.01 -9.89
N TRP A 99 -8.36 4.05 -10.68
CA TRP A 99 -9.11 3.97 -11.93
C TRP A 99 -8.55 2.90 -12.88
N ASN A 100 -7.27 2.99 -13.23
CA ASN A 100 -6.63 2.07 -14.16
C ASN A 100 -6.74 0.62 -13.69
N TRP A 101 -6.46 0.38 -12.41
CA TRP A 101 -6.56 -0.95 -11.82
C TRP A 101 -8.01 -1.48 -11.85
N MET A 102 -9.01 -0.66 -11.50
CA MET A 102 -10.40 -1.08 -11.52
C MET A 102 -10.88 -1.43 -12.93
N VAL A 103 -10.52 -0.63 -13.94
CA VAL A 103 -10.86 -0.92 -15.34
C VAL A 103 -10.21 -2.22 -15.79
N GLU A 104 -8.91 -2.40 -15.54
CA GLU A 104 -8.18 -3.61 -15.91
C GLU A 104 -8.74 -4.85 -15.22
N GLN A 105 -8.90 -4.84 -13.90
CA GLN A 105 -9.38 -6.00 -13.16
C GLN A 105 -10.87 -6.25 -13.36
N GLY A 106 -11.66 -5.21 -13.63
CA GLY A 106 -13.03 -5.36 -14.10
C GLY A 106 -13.07 -6.14 -15.41
N ALA A 107 -12.26 -5.76 -16.39
CA ALA A 107 -12.20 -6.44 -17.69
C ALA A 107 -11.75 -7.90 -17.55
N VAL A 108 -10.75 -8.18 -16.70
CA VAL A 108 -10.33 -9.57 -16.37
C VAL A 108 -11.47 -10.39 -15.77
N ALA A 109 -12.37 -9.76 -15.03
CA ALA A 109 -13.57 -10.39 -14.47
C ALA A 109 -14.80 -10.35 -15.40
N GLY A 110 -14.67 -9.84 -16.64
CA GLY A 110 -15.77 -9.75 -17.60
C GLY A 110 -16.71 -8.55 -17.39
N HIS A 111 -16.22 -7.44 -16.80
CA HIS A 111 -17.00 -6.25 -16.51
C HIS A 111 -16.37 -4.96 -17.07
N ARG A 112 -17.18 -4.07 -17.64
CA ARG A 112 -16.72 -2.78 -18.20
C ARG A 112 -16.92 -1.64 -17.20
N ILE A 113 -15.99 -1.48 -16.26
CA ILE A 113 -16.05 -0.40 -15.26
C ILE A 113 -16.08 0.99 -15.91
N ASP A 114 -15.36 1.15 -17.01
CA ASP A 114 -15.28 2.39 -17.80
C ASP A 114 -16.61 2.80 -18.46
N ALA A 115 -17.55 1.87 -18.57
CA ALA A 115 -18.91 2.13 -19.03
C ALA A 115 -19.92 2.28 -17.86
N LEU A 116 -19.50 2.03 -16.62
CA LEU A 116 -20.36 2.10 -15.42
C LEU A 116 -20.18 3.39 -14.62
N VAL A 117 -18.97 3.97 -14.60
CA VAL A 117 -18.65 5.18 -13.84
C VAL A 117 -17.62 6.04 -14.57
N ASP A 118 -17.68 7.36 -14.37
CA ASP A 118 -16.76 8.31 -14.99
C ASP A 118 -15.35 8.27 -14.36
N PRO A 119 -14.29 8.61 -15.12
CA PRO A 119 -12.95 8.75 -14.59
C PRO A 119 -12.87 9.89 -13.56
N PRO A 120 -11.98 9.79 -12.55
CA PRO A 120 -11.85 10.82 -11.54
C PRO A 120 -11.29 12.12 -12.11
N LEU A 121 -11.78 13.27 -11.62
CA LEU A 121 -11.18 14.57 -11.91
C LEU A 121 -9.76 14.65 -11.33
N GLN A 122 -8.76 14.99 -12.16
CA GLN A 122 -7.33 15.09 -11.80
C GLN A 122 -7.00 16.28 -10.88
N ARG A 123 -7.57 16.31 -9.67
CA ARG A 123 -7.38 17.44 -8.73
C ARG A 123 -6.03 17.46 -8.02
N PHE A 124 -5.27 16.38 -8.06
CA PHE A 124 -4.08 16.21 -7.23
C PHE A 124 -2.75 16.46 -7.95
N ASP A 125 -2.78 16.66 -9.27
CA ASP A 125 -1.58 16.82 -10.09
C ASP A 125 -1.20 18.31 -10.30
N GLN A 126 -1.96 19.22 -9.68
CA GLN A 126 -1.75 20.66 -9.75
C GLN A 126 -1.72 21.28 -8.35
N PRO A 127 -0.97 22.38 -8.15
CA PRO A 127 -1.06 23.15 -6.92
C PRO A 127 -2.52 23.49 -6.60
N HIS A 128 -2.90 23.37 -5.34
CA HIS A 128 -4.30 23.51 -4.91
C HIS A 128 -4.37 24.30 -3.61
N ARG A 129 -5.51 24.96 -3.36
CA ARG A 129 -5.76 25.61 -2.07
C ARG A 129 -6.29 24.59 -1.06
N ASP A 130 -5.71 24.59 0.14
CA ASP A 130 -6.18 23.77 1.25
C ASP A 130 -7.44 24.36 1.90
N TYR A 131 -7.88 23.78 3.02
CA TYR A 131 -9.08 24.23 3.73
C TYR A 131 -8.94 25.62 4.38
N ARG A 132 -7.72 26.16 4.47
CA ARG A 132 -7.42 27.52 4.93
C ARG A 132 -7.23 28.49 3.76
N ASP A 133 -7.56 28.07 2.54
CA ASP A 133 -7.37 28.81 1.29
C ASP A 133 -5.89 29.09 0.96
N VAL A 134 -4.96 28.36 1.58
CA VAL A 134 -3.51 28.48 1.35
C VAL A 134 -3.09 27.54 0.23
N VAL A 135 -2.35 28.04 -0.76
CA VAL A 135 -1.84 27.21 -1.86
C VAL A 135 -0.82 26.19 -1.35
N ARG A 136 -0.96 24.94 -1.80
CA ARG A 136 -0.11 23.79 -1.47
C ARG A 136 0.53 23.22 -2.74
N PRO A 137 1.75 22.68 -2.63
CA PRO A 137 2.40 22.03 -3.76
C PRO A 137 1.65 20.75 -4.13
N ALA A 138 1.60 20.45 -5.43
CA ALA A 138 1.28 19.10 -5.90
C ALA A 138 2.51 18.18 -5.78
N PRO A 139 2.31 16.85 -5.70
CA PRO A 139 3.36 15.90 -5.98
C PRO A 139 3.98 16.16 -7.35
N LEU A 140 5.31 16.20 -7.41
CA LEU A 140 6.07 16.46 -8.62
C LEU A 140 6.56 15.13 -9.19
N THR A 141 6.35 14.91 -10.49
CA THR A 141 6.87 13.70 -11.15
C THR A 141 8.34 13.90 -11.52
N LEU A 142 9.20 13.01 -11.04
CA LEU A 142 10.61 12.97 -11.37
C LEU A 142 10.81 12.06 -12.58
N THR A 143 11.23 12.68 -13.68
CA THR A 143 11.66 11.99 -14.89
C THR A 143 13.04 12.50 -15.27
N PRO A 144 13.80 11.77 -16.12
CA PRO A 144 15.08 12.24 -16.60
C PRO A 144 15.03 13.65 -17.24
N ARG A 145 13.90 14.02 -17.82
CA ARG A 145 13.71 15.31 -18.49
C ARG A 145 13.35 16.44 -17.53
N THR A 146 12.64 16.14 -16.45
CA THR A 146 12.06 17.16 -15.54
C THR A 146 12.95 17.46 -14.35
N VAL A 147 13.76 16.51 -13.92
CA VAL A 147 14.50 16.59 -12.65
C VAL A 147 15.57 17.69 -12.62
N THR A 148 16.30 17.94 -13.71
CA THR A 148 17.35 18.97 -13.74
C THR A 148 16.79 20.40 -13.63
N GLY A 149 15.69 20.68 -14.33
CA GLY A 149 14.98 21.96 -14.21
C GLY A 149 14.40 22.13 -12.81
N LEU A 150 13.78 21.06 -12.28
CA LEU A 150 13.26 21.04 -10.92
C LEU A 150 14.36 21.29 -9.87
N ALA A 151 15.53 20.69 -10.01
CA ALA A 151 16.65 20.89 -9.08
C ALA A 151 17.02 22.38 -8.96
N THR A 152 16.99 23.09 -10.07
CA THR A 152 17.25 24.54 -10.12
C THR A 152 16.16 25.33 -9.39
N ASP A 153 14.88 25.00 -9.65
CA ASP A 153 13.75 25.64 -8.97
C ASP A 153 13.78 25.40 -7.46
N LEU A 154 14.09 24.17 -7.02
CA LEU A 154 14.18 23.84 -5.60
C LEU A 154 15.36 24.55 -4.93
N ALA A 155 16.51 24.68 -5.61
CA ALA A 155 17.69 25.38 -5.08
C ALA A 155 17.47 26.89 -4.88
N ALA A 156 16.48 27.49 -5.56
CA ALA A 156 16.09 28.87 -5.32
C ALA A 156 15.39 29.06 -3.96
N ASP A 157 14.60 28.07 -3.55
CA ASP A 157 13.74 28.15 -2.36
C ASP A 157 14.32 27.38 -1.14
N TYR A 158 15.23 26.43 -1.37
CA TYR A 158 15.82 25.55 -0.35
C TYR A 158 17.33 25.41 -0.50
N ALA A 159 18.05 25.29 0.63
CA ALA A 159 19.48 24.99 0.66
C ALA A 159 19.71 23.48 0.53
N LEU A 160 19.81 22.99 -0.72
CA LEU A 160 19.97 21.55 -1.00
C LEU A 160 21.30 21.01 -0.44
N GLU A 161 22.33 21.84 -0.37
CA GLU A 161 23.66 21.52 0.14
C GLU A 161 23.68 21.19 1.64
N THR A 162 22.65 21.56 2.40
CA THR A 162 22.52 21.26 3.83
C THR A 162 21.50 20.18 4.12
N ALA A 163 20.90 19.57 3.09
CA ALA A 163 19.88 18.56 3.26
C ALA A 163 20.42 17.35 4.03
N THR A 164 19.67 16.89 5.03
CA THR A 164 20.00 15.71 5.82
C THR A 164 18.99 14.60 5.58
N VAL A 165 19.47 13.36 5.56
CA VAL A 165 18.60 12.19 5.43
C VAL A 165 17.97 11.91 6.79
N ARG A 166 16.67 12.16 6.90
CA ARG A 166 15.88 11.81 8.09
C ARG A 166 15.41 10.37 8.04
N HIS A 167 15.02 9.91 6.87
CA HIS A 167 14.56 8.54 6.66
C HIS A 167 15.05 8.04 5.30
N VAL A 168 15.50 6.80 5.27
CA VAL A 168 15.77 6.04 4.04
C VAL A 168 15.13 4.67 4.18
N GLU A 169 14.46 4.23 3.12
CA GLU A 169 13.89 2.91 2.99
C GLU A 169 14.18 2.41 1.56
N ILE A 170 14.78 1.23 1.46
CA ILE A 170 15.02 0.54 0.19
C ILE A 170 14.33 -0.82 0.29
N GLU A 171 13.40 -1.09 -0.61
CA GLU A 171 12.57 -2.29 -0.56
C GLU A 171 12.55 -3.01 -1.91
N ARG A 172 12.55 -4.34 -1.85
CA ARG A 172 12.30 -5.20 -2.98
C ARG A 172 10.81 -5.52 -3.10
N VAL A 173 10.16 -4.82 -4.02
CA VAL A 173 8.73 -4.91 -4.35
C VAL A 173 8.57 -5.91 -5.50
N GLY A 174 8.17 -7.14 -5.18
CA GLY A 174 8.22 -8.26 -6.12
C GLY A 174 9.66 -8.54 -6.56
N THR A 175 9.97 -8.30 -7.84
CA THR A 175 11.33 -8.46 -8.43
C THR A 175 12.10 -7.15 -8.56
N ARG A 176 11.48 -6.00 -8.27
CA ARG A 176 12.02 -4.66 -8.52
C ARG A 176 12.46 -4.02 -7.20
N LEU A 177 13.38 -3.06 -7.25
CA LEU A 177 13.75 -2.27 -6.10
C LEU A 177 13.03 -0.91 -6.16
N GLU A 178 12.52 -0.47 -5.02
CA GLU A 178 11.93 0.84 -4.81
C GLU A 178 12.63 1.53 -3.64
N GLY A 179 12.66 2.87 -3.68
CA GLY A 179 13.30 3.68 -2.65
C GLY A 179 12.36 4.75 -2.12
N PHE A 180 12.44 5.02 -0.83
CA PHE A 180 11.74 6.11 -0.20
C PHE A 180 12.71 6.89 0.71
N LEU A 181 12.69 8.22 0.58
CA LEU A 181 13.51 9.13 1.37
C LEU A 181 12.63 10.20 2.00
N ILE A 182 12.96 10.55 3.25
CA ILE A 182 12.54 11.81 3.85
C ILE A 182 13.80 12.60 4.14
N LEU A 183 13.88 13.81 3.58
CA LEU A 183 15.00 14.72 3.74
C LEU A 183 14.52 15.96 4.48
N ASP A 184 15.30 16.43 5.46
CA ASP A 184 15.06 17.72 6.11
C ASP A 184 15.89 18.80 5.40
N LEU A 185 15.27 19.94 5.09
CA LEU A 185 15.91 21.04 4.36
C LEU A 185 15.72 22.39 5.06
N VAL A 186 16.72 23.25 4.89
CA VAL A 186 16.69 24.65 5.31
C VAL A 186 16.05 25.49 4.20
N ARG A 187 15.07 26.33 4.58
CA ARG A 187 14.41 27.30 3.68
C ARG A 187 15.35 28.48 3.39
N ARG A 188 15.30 29.00 2.17
CA ARG A 188 15.97 30.26 1.78
C ARG A 188 15.07 31.49 1.88
N TYR A 189 13.82 31.29 2.26
CA TYR A 189 12.83 32.33 2.53
C TYR A 189 12.39 32.31 3.99
N ALA A 190 11.96 33.47 4.50
CA ALA A 190 11.47 33.61 5.85
C ALA A 190 10.08 32.95 6.00
N PRO A 191 9.87 32.06 6.98
CA PRO A 191 8.54 31.60 7.32
C PRO A 191 7.75 32.73 8.02
N GLU A 192 6.44 32.53 8.22
CA GLU A 192 5.62 33.43 9.05
C GLU A 192 6.18 33.53 10.48
N GLU A 193 6.04 34.68 11.13
CA GLU A 193 6.57 34.95 12.48
C GLU A 193 6.05 33.96 13.56
N ARG A 194 4.87 33.39 13.33
CA ARG A 194 4.25 32.39 14.22
C ARG A 194 4.47 30.95 13.77
N ALA A 195 5.22 30.72 12.69
CA ALA A 195 5.52 29.38 12.23
C ALA A 195 6.43 28.68 13.22
N LEU A 196 6.13 27.40 13.48
CA LEU A 196 6.98 26.56 14.30
C LEU A 196 8.31 26.33 13.57
N PRO A 197 9.44 26.22 14.29
CA PRO A 197 10.78 26.08 13.70
C PRO A 197 11.02 24.65 13.18
N VAL A 198 10.10 24.14 12.35
CA VAL A 198 10.17 22.79 11.75
C VAL A 198 10.83 22.91 10.38
N PRO A 199 11.83 22.08 10.03
CA PRO A 199 12.42 22.08 8.70
C PRO A 199 11.36 21.78 7.62
N ALA A 200 11.67 22.13 6.38
CA ALA A 200 10.88 21.64 5.25
C ALA A 200 11.25 20.18 5.01
N GLU A 201 10.27 19.31 4.73
CA GLU A 201 10.54 17.91 4.43
C GLU A 201 10.33 17.62 2.94
N PHE A 202 11.30 16.99 2.29
CA PHE A 202 11.13 16.39 0.97
C PHE A 202 10.90 14.89 1.11
N HIS A 203 9.77 14.41 0.59
CA HIS A 203 9.41 13.00 0.54
C HIS A 203 9.64 12.52 -0.88
N VAL A 204 10.69 11.74 -1.10
CA VAL A 204 11.09 11.27 -2.43
C VAL A 204 10.77 9.78 -2.54
N THR A 205 9.96 9.41 -3.52
CA THR A 205 9.73 8.01 -3.90
C THR A 205 10.45 7.73 -5.22
N LEU A 206 11.18 6.62 -5.29
CA LEU A 206 11.97 6.19 -6.45
C LEU A 206 11.48 4.82 -6.88
N LYS A 207 11.20 4.67 -8.19
CA LYS A 207 10.69 3.43 -8.77
C LYS A 207 11.70 2.80 -9.69
N ASP A 208 11.80 1.48 -9.62
CA ASP A 208 12.73 0.67 -10.40
C ASP A 208 14.18 1.14 -10.20
N LEU A 209 14.66 1.11 -8.95
CA LEU A 209 16.05 1.38 -8.60
C LEU A 209 16.98 0.38 -9.31
N VAL A 210 18.00 0.92 -9.97
CA VAL A 210 19.07 0.18 -10.64
C VAL A 210 20.41 0.30 -9.91
N GLU A 211 20.57 1.33 -9.10
CA GLU A 211 21.77 1.56 -8.29
C GLU A 211 21.40 2.09 -6.91
N VAL A 212 22.02 1.51 -5.88
CA VAL A 212 21.95 1.90 -4.48
C VAL A 212 23.37 1.95 -3.94
N ASP A 213 23.79 3.10 -3.41
CA ASP A 213 24.95 3.28 -2.53
C ASP A 213 24.53 4.32 -1.48
N VAL A 214 24.14 3.88 -0.29
CA VAL A 214 23.68 4.76 0.80
C VAL A 214 24.59 4.56 2.00
N ASP A 215 24.98 5.67 2.61
CA ASP A 215 25.67 5.73 3.90
C ASP A 215 25.03 6.84 4.74
N THR A 216 24.39 6.47 5.84
CA THR A 216 23.71 7.45 6.71
C THR A 216 24.68 8.37 7.46
N ARG A 217 26.00 8.10 7.41
CA ARG A 217 27.05 9.01 7.90
C ARG A 217 27.67 9.87 6.81
N ALA A 218 27.16 9.83 5.58
CA ALA A 218 27.58 10.77 4.55
C ALA A 218 27.38 12.21 5.04
N ALA A 219 28.28 13.12 4.62
CA ALA A 219 28.12 14.55 4.89
C ALA A 219 26.77 15.04 4.35
N PRO A 220 26.14 16.10 4.90
CA PRO A 220 24.89 16.65 4.37
C PRO A 220 25.01 17.07 2.89
N GLY A 221 23.88 17.03 2.19
CA GLY A 221 23.78 17.44 0.79
C GLY A 221 22.76 16.61 0.00
N LEU A 222 22.07 17.27 -0.93
CA LEU A 222 21.18 16.67 -1.91
C LEU A 222 21.55 17.16 -3.31
N ARG A 223 21.73 16.23 -4.24
CA ARG A 223 21.80 16.50 -5.67
C ARG A 223 20.70 15.75 -6.39
N LEU A 224 20.00 16.42 -7.29
CA LEU A 224 19.01 15.82 -8.17
C LEU A 224 19.49 15.99 -9.61
N ASP A 225 19.57 14.89 -10.36
CA ASP A 225 20.03 14.90 -11.74
C ASP A 225 19.26 13.90 -12.60
N GLY A 226 19.29 14.10 -13.91
CA GLY A 226 18.55 13.33 -14.90
C GLY A 226 19.41 13.01 -16.11
N GLY A 227 19.43 11.75 -16.51
CA GLY A 227 20.21 11.31 -17.67
C GLY A 227 19.64 10.08 -18.35
N ALA A 228 20.38 9.53 -19.30
CA ALA A 228 19.99 8.30 -20.01
C ALA A 228 19.75 7.11 -19.06
N GLY A 229 20.39 7.12 -17.89
CA GLY A 229 20.25 6.10 -16.84
C GLY A 229 19.05 6.30 -15.91
N GLY A 230 18.22 7.34 -16.10
CA GLY A 230 17.07 7.60 -15.23
C GLY A 230 17.20 8.89 -14.41
N VAL A 231 16.51 8.89 -13.27
CA VAL A 231 16.60 9.89 -12.21
C VAL A 231 17.72 9.49 -11.25
N GLU A 232 18.60 10.42 -10.93
CA GLU A 232 19.67 10.25 -9.95
C GLU A 232 19.43 11.15 -8.74
N VAL A 233 19.44 10.56 -7.55
CA VAL A 233 19.42 11.25 -6.27
C VAL A 233 20.76 11.01 -5.58
N GLY A 234 21.60 12.04 -5.59
CA GLY A 234 22.87 12.06 -4.87
C GLY A 234 22.65 12.45 -3.41
N LEU A 235 23.16 11.64 -2.50
CA LEU A 235 23.12 11.87 -1.05
C LEU A 235 24.51 12.23 -0.55
N GLY A 236 24.60 13.45 -0.04
CA GLY A 236 25.74 14.01 0.65
C GLY A 236 26.62 14.95 -0.15
N GLY A 237 27.68 15.43 0.50
CA GLY A 237 28.57 16.47 -0.02
C GLY A 237 29.46 16.04 -1.21
N SER A 238 30.31 16.96 -1.67
CA SER A 238 31.15 16.84 -2.88
C SER A 238 32.25 15.76 -2.87
N GLY A 239 32.32 14.94 -1.82
CA GLY A 239 33.28 13.83 -1.70
C GLY A 239 32.86 12.62 -2.52
N ARG A 240 32.70 11.47 -1.88
CA ARG A 240 32.04 10.28 -2.46
C ARG A 240 30.56 10.31 -2.03
N PRO A 241 29.67 11.00 -2.77
CA PRO A 241 28.27 11.00 -2.43
C PRO A 241 27.70 9.59 -2.59
N GLY A 242 26.78 9.22 -1.69
CA GLY A 242 25.89 8.11 -1.95
C GLY A 242 25.02 8.42 -3.18
N VAL A 243 24.50 7.39 -3.83
CA VAL A 243 23.69 7.53 -5.03
C VAL A 243 22.52 6.56 -5.02
N LEU A 244 21.36 7.06 -5.44
CA LEU A 244 20.20 6.26 -5.78
C LEU A 244 19.82 6.58 -7.22
N ARG A 245 19.91 5.58 -8.10
CA ARG A 245 19.50 5.73 -9.50
C ARG A 245 18.25 4.91 -9.76
N ALA A 246 17.22 5.56 -10.28
CA ALA A 246 15.89 5.00 -10.50
C ALA A 246 15.38 5.33 -11.90
N ARG A 247 14.47 4.54 -12.44
CA ARG A 247 13.86 4.85 -13.75
C ARG A 247 13.01 6.13 -13.68
N THR A 248 12.22 6.26 -12.63
CA THR A 248 11.35 7.41 -12.36
C THR A 248 11.23 7.63 -10.85
N GLY A 249 10.62 8.75 -10.46
CA GLY A 249 10.26 8.97 -9.07
C GLY A 249 9.16 10.02 -8.92
N SER A 250 8.88 10.37 -7.68
CA SER A 250 8.03 11.49 -7.31
C SER A 250 8.59 12.21 -6.10
N LEU A 251 8.44 13.53 -6.07
CA LEU A 251 8.78 14.38 -4.94
C LEU A 251 7.51 15.01 -4.37
N TRP A 252 7.27 14.84 -3.07
CA TRP A 252 6.26 15.57 -2.34
C TRP A 252 6.92 16.49 -1.32
N ILE A 253 6.51 17.75 -1.30
CA ILE A 253 7.06 18.77 -0.40
C ILE A 253 6.08 18.97 0.75
N ARG A 254 6.54 18.68 1.96
CA ARG A 254 5.82 19.00 3.19
C ARG A 254 6.43 20.24 3.81
N ASP A 255 5.84 21.37 3.47
CA ASP A 255 6.20 22.65 4.06
C ASP A 255 4.95 23.51 4.28
N SER A 256 4.67 23.82 5.55
CA SER A 256 3.54 24.67 5.93
C SER A 256 3.65 26.10 5.39
N SER A 257 4.87 26.55 5.10
CA SER A 257 5.20 27.89 4.60
C SER A 257 5.53 27.90 3.10
N TRP A 258 5.26 26.82 2.37
CA TRP A 258 5.57 26.72 0.94
C TRP A 258 4.94 27.85 0.10
N HIS A 259 3.75 28.34 0.48
CA HIS A 259 3.10 29.47 -0.20
C HIS A 259 3.93 30.77 -0.19
N LEU A 260 4.87 30.89 0.75
CA LEU A 260 5.80 32.02 0.86
C LEU A 260 7.09 31.81 0.04
N SER A 261 7.28 30.64 -0.54
CA SER A 261 8.39 30.39 -1.48
C SER A 261 8.16 31.12 -2.80
N SER A 262 9.20 31.21 -3.63
CA SER A 262 9.08 31.79 -4.96
C SER A 262 8.15 30.95 -5.85
N ALA A 263 8.26 29.62 -5.77
CA ALA A 263 7.33 28.71 -6.45
C ALA A 263 5.89 28.84 -5.93
N GLY A 264 5.73 28.95 -4.61
CA GLY A 264 4.43 29.12 -3.95
C GLY A 264 3.70 30.38 -4.38
N ARG A 265 4.39 31.53 -4.42
CA ARG A 265 3.80 32.79 -4.91
C ARG A 265 3.39 32.73 -6.38
N ARG A 266 4.17 32.05 -7.24
CA ARG A 266 3.80 31.84 -8.64
C ARG A 266 2.56 30.97 -8.76
N ALA A 267 2.47 29.91 -7.97
CA ALA A 267 1.29 29.05 -7.94
C ALA A 267 0.06 29.79 -7.40
N ASP A 268 0.21 30.58 -6.34
CA ASP A 268 -0.88 31.37 -5.74
C ASP A 268 -1.55 32.30 -6.76
N ALA A 269 -0.77 32.91 -7.65
CA ALA A 269 -1.27 33.77 -8.72
C ALA A 269 -2.08 33.03 -9.81
N LEU A 270 -1.91 31.70 -9.93
CA LEU A 270 -2.54 30.87 -10.96
C LEU A 270 -3.67 29.99 -10.43
N VAL A 271 -3.65 29.67 -9.14
CA VAL A 271 -4.64 28.79 -8.52
C VAL A 271 -5.85 29.61 -8.05
N PRO A 272 -7.04 29.40 -8.63
CA PRO A 272 -8.24 30.13 -8.24
C PRO A 272 -8.55 30.00 -6.74
N PRO A 273 -9.20 31.00 -6.13
CA PRO A 273 -9.73 30.88 -4.77
C PRO A 273 -10.64 29.66 -4.64
N ARG A 274 -10.70 29.08 -3.44
CA ARG A 274 -11.62 27.97 -3.19
C ARG A 274 -13.07 28.44 -3.34
N GLU A 275 -13.88 27.68 -4.08
CA GLU A 275 -15.32 27.90 -4.12
C GLU A 275 -15.92 27.64 -2.72
N SER A 276 -16.58 28.67 -2.16
CA SER A 276 -17.30 28.60 -0.90
C SER A 276 -18.24 27.40 -0.88
N GLY A 277 -18.08 26.52 0.12
CA GLY A 277 -18.95 25.37 0.29
C GLY A 277 -18.59 24.13 -0.52
N SER A 278 -17.40 24.07 -1.16
CA SER A 278 -16.90 22.83 -1.77
C SER A 278 -17.08 21.63 -0.80
N PRO A 279 -18.00 20.69 -1.09
CA PRO A 279 -18.42 19.70 -0.12
C PRO A 279 -17.25 18.78 0.22
N VAL A 280 -17.14 18.42 1.50
CA VAL A 280 -16.34 17.27 1.91
C VAL A 280 -16.90 16.09 1.14
N VAL A 281 -16.07 15.38 0.38
CA VAL A 281 -16.56 14.22 -0.35
C VAL A 281 -16.88 13.15 0.68
N GLN A 282 -18.16 12.99 0.99
CA GLN A 282 -18.68 11.90 1.83
C GLN A 282 -18.89 10.66 0.96
N GLY A 283 -18.66 9.49 1.53
CA GLY A 283 -18.97 8.22 0.88
C GLY A 283 -20.48 7.98 0.81
N PRO A 284 -20.94 7.00 0.02
CA PRO A 284 -22.36 6.64 -0.01
C PRO A 284 -22.80 6.04 1.34
N GLU A 285 -23.69 6.75 2.03
CA GLU A 285 -24.16 6.39 3.38
C GLU A 285 -25.54 5.70 3.39
N GLU A 286 -26.26 5.71 2.27
CA GLU A 286 -27.60 5.17 2.17
C GLU A 286 -27.67 3.66 2.42
N GLY A 287 -28.67 3.24 3.19
CA GLY A 287 -28.89 1.85 3.58
C GLY A 287 -28.29 1.54 4.95
N GLU A 288 -29.14 1.09 5.86
CA GLU A 288 -28.72 0.64 7.18
C GLU A 288 -28.26 -0.81 7.12
N LEU A 289 -27.11 -1.07 7.76
CA LEU A 289 -26.62 -2.42 8.01
C LEU A 289 -26.93 -2.75 9.46
N GLU A 290 -27.67 -3.83 9.68
CA GLU A 290 -28.07 -4.30 11.00
C GLU A 290 -27.70 -5.78 11.22
N GLY A 291 -27.76 -6.21 12.48
CA GLY A 291 -27.62 -7.62 12.86
C GLY A 291 -26.42 -8.33 12.23
N ASP A 292 -26.67 -9.50 11.65
CA ASP A 292 -25.65 -10.34 11.05
C ASP A 292 -25.04 -9.76 9.77
N VAL A 293 -25.77 -8.90 9.04
CA VAL A 293 -25.22 -8.16 7.89
C VAL A 293 -24.12 -7.22 8.35
N ARG A 294 -24.38 -6.41 9.39
CA ARG A 294 -23.37 -5.51 9.97
C ARG A 294 -22.17 -6.27 10.51
N ARG A 295 -22.39 -7.45 11.11
CA ARG A 295 -21.30 -8.30 11.62
C ARG A 295 -20.41 -8.79 10.48
N ALA A 296 -20.99 -9.32 9.40
CA ALA A 296 -20.25 -9.73 8.22
C ALA A 296 -19.48 -8.56 7.59
N ALA A 297 -20.12 -7.40 7.45
CA ALA A 297 -19.47 -6.18 6.95
C ALA A 297 -18.29 -5.75 7.85
N THR A 298 -18.47 -5.81 9.17
CA THR A 298 -17.42 -5.50 10.14
C THR A 298 -16.26 -6.48 10.06
N PHE A 299 -16.54 -7.77 9.88
CA PHE A 299 -15.50 -8.79 9.71
C PHE A 299 -14.61 -8.47 8.51
N VAL A 300 -15.21 -8.27 7.33
CA VAL A 300 -14.47 -7.97 6.09
C VAL A 300 -13.72 -6.65 6.21
N ALA A 301 -14.35 -5.61 6.75
CA ALA A 301 -13.72 -4.30 6.95
C ALA A 301 -12.49 -4.39 7.87
N ARG A 302 -12.60 -5.12 8.98
CA ARG A 302 -11.50 -5.30 9.92
C ARG A 302 -10.41 -6.23 9.38
N ALA A 303 -10.78 -7.25 8.59
CA ALA A 303 -9.81 -8.09 7.89
C ALA A 303 -9.01 -7.25 6.89
N MET A 304 -9.65 -6.42 6.06
CA MET A 304 -8.96 -5.53 5.12
C MET A 304 -8.07 -4.50 5.83
N LEU A 305 -8.54 -3.93 6.95
CA LEU A 305 -7.72 -3.06 7.79
C LEU A 305 -6.49 -3.79 8.36
N ARG A 306 -6.64 -5.04 8.79
CA ARG A 306 -5.53 -5.86 9.31
C ARG A 306 -4.55 -6.26 8.21
N ILE A 307 -5.03 -6.66 7.03
CA ILE A 307 -4.19 -6.88 5.85
C ILE A 307 -3.38 -5.62 5.53
N ARG A 308 -4.03 -4.45 5.53
CA ARG A 308 -3.39 -3.15 5.27
C ARG A 308 -2.30 -2.80 6.29
N MET A 309 -2.32 -3.37 7.50
CA MET A 309 -1.30 -3.07 8.52
C MET A 309 0.11 -3.43 8.08
N VAL A 310 0.30 -4.31 7.08
CA VAL A 310 1.62 -4.57 6.49
C VAL A 310 2.27 -3.32 5.87
N ARG A 311 1.52 -2.23 5.66
CA ARG A 311 2.09 -0.90 5.37
C ARG A 311 3.07 -0.42 6.45
N VAL A 312 2.86 -0.87 7.68
CA VAL A 312 3.77 -0.65 8.80
C VAL A 312 4.80 -1.77 8.73
N PRO A 313 6.08 -1.47 8.46
CA PRO A 313 7.07 -2.51 8.17
C PRO A 313 7.20 -3.57 9.28
N THR A 314 7.08 -3.16 10.55
CA THR A 314 7.11 -4.06 11.72
C THR A 314 5.98 -5.09 11.75
N GLU A 315 4.86 -4.85 11.07
CA GLU A 315 3.69 -5.74 11.08
C GLU A 315 3.77 -6.85 10.02
N VAL A 316 4.71 -6.78 9.06
CA VAL A 316 4.76 -7.72 7.91
C VAL A 316 4.86 -9.17 8.36
N ALA A 317 5.65 -9.47 9.40
CA ALA A 317 5.78 -10.83 9.92
C ALA A 317 4.63 -11.25 10.88
N HIS A 318 3.78 -10.31 11.30
CA HIS A 318 2.74 -10.54 12.32
C HIS A 318 1.34 -10.70 11.72
N VAL A 319 1.11 -10.20 10.51
CA VAL A 319 -0.18 -10.32 9.83
C VAL A 319 -0.22 -11.64 9.03
N PRO A 320 -1.09 -12.60 9.39
CA PRO A 320 -1.21 -13.88 8.67
C PRO A 320 -2.02 -13.69 7.37
N LEU A 321 -1.38 -13.06 6.37
CA LEU A 321 -2.01 -12.69 5.10
C LEU A 321 -2.66 -13.89 4.40
N THR A 322 -1.99 -15.04 4.36
CA THR A 322 -2.50 -16.27 3.75
C THR A 322 -3.80 -16.73 4.42
N ALA A 323 -3.85 -16.70 5.75
CA ALA A 323 -5.05 -17.07 6.50
C ALA A 323 -6.21 -16.10 6.26
N TYR A 324 -5.94 -14.79 6.17
CA TYR A 324 -6.95 -13.80 5.81
C TYR A 324 -7.49 -13.99 4.39
N CYS A 325 -6.62 -14.24 3.41
CA CYS A 325 -7.04 -14.45 2.02
C CYS A 325 -7.84 -15.74 1.87
N ARG A 326 -7.40 -16.84 2.51
CA ARG A 326 -8.13 -18.12 2.56
C ARG A 326 -9.50 -17.96 3.23
N ALA A 327 -9.56 -17.21 4.33
CA ALA A 327 -10.84 -16.91 4.99
C ALA A 327 -11.82 -16.23 4.04
N LEU A 328 -11.36 -15.22 3.29
CA LEU A 328 -12.20 -14.38 2.43
C LEU A 328 -12.25 -14.81 0.96
N GLU A 329 -11.70 -15.97 0.60
CA GLU A 329 -11.78 -16.49 -0.77
C GLU A 329 -13.24 -16.57 -1.22
N GLY A 330 -13.55 -15.93 -2.36
CA GLY A 330 -14.90 -15.82 -2.92
C GLY A 330 -15.86 -14.90 -2.18
N ALA A 331 -15.38 -14.08 -1.23
CA ALA A 331 -16.25 -13.24 -0.39
C ALA A 331 -17.12 -12.27 -1.20
N GLY A 332 -16.64 -11.74 -2.32
CA GLY A 332 -17.41 -10.89 -3.22
C GLY A 332 -18.66 -11.61 -3.69
N HIS A 333 -18.49 -12.74 -4.36
CA HIS A 333 -19.60 -13.60 -4.78
C HIS A 333 -20.54 -14.01 -3.63
N ASP A 334 -20.00 -14.48 -2.51
CA ASP A 334 -20.75 -14.94 -1.34
C ASP A 334 -21.64 -13.84 -0.74
N ILE A 335 -21.12 -12.60 -0.65
CA ILE A 335 -21.87 -11.44 -0.13
C ILE A 335 -23.06 -11.12 -1.03
N LEU A 336 -22.88 -11.16 -2.36
CA LEU A 336 -23.96 -10.88 -3.31
C LEU A 336 -25.06 -11.96 -3.23
N ALA A 337 -24.65 -13.23 -3.16
CA ALA A 337 -25.56 -14.36 -3.02
C ALA A 337 -26.40 -14.27 -1.73
N ALA A 338 -25.76 -14.02 -0.58
CA ALA A 338 -26.45 -13.83 0.70
C ALA A 338 -27.36 -12.60 0.67
N GLY A 339 -26.89 -11.49 0.10
CA GLY A 339 -27.66 -10.25 -0.03
C GLY A 339 -28.92 -10.39 -0.87
N ALA A 340 -28.94 -11.27 -1.88
CA ALA A 340 -30.11 -11.59 -2.71
C ALA A 340 -31.25 -12.30 -1.98
N LEU A 341 -31.00 -12.88 -0.80
CA LEU A 341 -32.01 -13.60 -0.05
C LEU A 341 -33.04 -12.64 0.61
N PRO A 342 -34.27 -13.14 0.89
CA PRO A 342 -35.23 -12.43 1.74
C PRO A 342 -34.68 -12.14 3.14
N PRO A 343 -35.16 -11.11 3.87
CA PRO A 343 -34.61 -10.69 5.15
C PRO A 343 -34.35 -11.79 6.21
N PRO A 344 -35.28 -12.73 6.50
CA PRO A 344 -35.02 -13.76 7.51
C PRO A 344 -33.88 -14.71 7.09
N ASP A 345 -33.87 -15.14 5.83
CA ASP A 345 -32.85 -16.06 5.29
C ASP A 345 -31.50 -15.35 5.11
N ARG A 346 -31.53 -14.06 4.77
CA ARG A 346 -30.35 -13.21 4.61
C ARG A 346 -29.54 -13.12 5.90
N ALA A 347 -30.18 -12.89 7.04
CA ALA A 347 -29.47 -12.82 8.33
C ALA A 347 -28.77 -14.14 8.65
N ALA A 348 -29.46 -15.27 8.49
CA ALA A 348 -28.90 -16.60 8.69
C ALA A 348 -27.74 -16.90 7.71
N ALA A 349 -27.86 -16.48 6.44
CA ALA A 349 -26.81 -16.61 5.45
C ALA A 349 -25.55 -15.82 5.83
N PHE A 350 -25.69 -14.55 6.23
CA PHE A 350 -24.52 -13.76 6.67
C PHE A 350 -23.89 -14.29 7.96
N ARG A 351 -24.68 -14.81 8.92
CA ARG A 351 -24.13 -15.52 10.09
C ARG A 351 -23.30 -16.73 9.66
N SER A 352 -23.82 -17.51 8.70
CA SER A 352 -23.14 -18.69 8.16
C SER A 352 -21.87 -18.33 7.39
N LEU A 353 -21.86 -17.21 6.66
CA LEU A 353 -20.65 -16.70 6.00
C LEU A 353 -19.55 -16.38 7.01
N VAL A 354 -19.86 -15.66 8.08
CA VAL A 354 -18.87 -15.35 9.13
C VAL A 354 -18.32 -16.63 9.76
N ALA A 355 -19.18 -17.61 10.05
CA ALA A 355 -18.75 -18.92 10.55
C ALA A 355 -17.80 -19.63 9.56
N GLY A 356 -18.17 -19.64 8.27
CA GLY A 356 -17.36 -20.20 7.19
C GLY A 356 -15.99 -19.52 7.04
N TRP A 357 -15.95 -18.18 7.11
CA TRP A 357 -14.70 -17.42 7.07
C TRP A 357 -13.80 -17.70 8.27
N LEU A 358 -14.35 -17.85 9.48
CA LEU A 358 -13.58 -18.24 10.66
C LEU A 358 -12.98 -19.64 10.51
N ARG A 359 -13.75 -20.62 10.01
CA ARG A 359 -13.28 -21.98 9.73
C ARG A 359 -12.17 -21.98 8.68
N ARG A 360 -12.39 -21.34 7.54
CA ARG A 360 -11.41 -21.23 6.45
C ARG A 360 -10.15 -20.49 6.91
N GLY A 361 -10.27 -19.51 7.79
CA GLY A 361 -9.12 -18.84 8.41
C GLY A 361 -8.25 -19.77 9.24
N GLY A 362 -8.85 -20.78 9.89
CA GLY A 362 -8.16 -21.75 10.71
C GLY A 362 -7.59 -21.18 12.01
N THR A 363 -6.71 -21.95 12.64
CA THR A 363 -6.10 -21.60 13.94
C THR A 363 -5.22 -20.35 13.87
N GLU A 364 -4.63 -20.06 12.71
CA GLU A 364 -3.81 -18.88 12.45
C GLU A 364 -4.55 -17.54 12.70
N LEU A 365 -5.86 -17.48 12.44
CA LEU A 365 -6.67 -16.28 12.71
C LEU A 365 -7.20 -16.19 14.13
N MET A 366 -7.13 -17.26 14.94
CA MET A 366 -7.72 -17.27 16.29
C MET A 366 -7.28 -16.12 17.19
N PRO A 367 -5.98 -15.71 17.21
CA PRO A 367 -5.55 -14.55 18.00
C PRO A 367 -6.27 -13.25 17.61
N HIS A 368 -6.77 -13.17 16.37
CA HIS A 368 -7.39 -11.97 15.80
C HIS A 368 -8.92 -11.96 15.91
N TRP A 369 -9.56 -13.06 16.29
CA TRP A 369 -11.03 -13.17 16.30
C TRP A 369 -11.73 -12.11 17.17
N ARG A 370 -11.15 -11.73 18.31
CA ARG A 370 -11.70 -10.64 19.16
C ARG A 370 -11.79 -9.31 18.41
N VAL A 371 -10.84 -9.08 17.51
CA VAL A 371 -10.85 -7.90 16.65
C VAL A 371 -11.80 -8.13 15.49
N LEU A 372 -11.84 -9.29 14.85
CA LEU A 372 -12.66 -9.49 13.64
C LEU A 372 -14.16 -9.55 13.91
N VAL A 373 -14.59 -10.14 15.03
CA VAL A 373 -16.01 -10.32 15.39
C VAL A 373 -16.27 -9.76 16.79
N PRO A 374 -16.34 -8.41 16.94
CA PRO A 374 -16.61 -7.81 18.24
C PRO A 374 -18.01 -8.19 18.75
N GLY A 375 -18.10 -8.58 20.02
CA GLY A 375 -19.40 -8.76 20.70
C GLY A 375 -20.16 -10.04 20.36
N VAL A 376 -19.53 -11.04 19.73
CA VAL A 376 -20.17 -12.34 19.42
C VAL A 376 -19.29 -13.51 19.89
N PRO A 377 -19.08 -13.66 21.21
CA PRO A 377 -18.21 -14.70 21.74
C PRO A 377 -18.74 -16.11 21.44
N ASP A 378 -20.05 -16.28 21.26
CA ASP A 378 -20.65 -17.61 21.10
C ASP A 378 -20.35 -18.24 19.74
N LEU A 379 -20.50 -17.48 18.64
CA LEU A 379 -20.14 -17.98 17.31
C LEU A 379 -18.65 -18.29 17.20
N ALA A 380 -17.81 -17.41 17.76
CA ALA A 380 -16.37 -17.63 17.80
C ALA A 380 -16.00 -18.81 18.70
N ARG A 381 -16.74 -19.08 19.78
CA ARG A 381 -16.51 -20.24 20.65
C ARG A 381 -16.92 -21.55 19.97
N GLU A 382 -18.08 -21.57 19.32
CA GLU A 382 -18.57 -22.72 18.55
C GLU A 382 -17.53 -23.17 17.50
N VAL A 383 -17.05 -22.24 16.68
CA VAL A 383 -16.02 -22.53 15.66
C VAL A 383 -14.66 -22.88 16.30
N ARG A 384 -14.33 -22.32 17.47
CA ARG A 384 -13.11 -22.68 18.21
C ARG A 384 -13.12 -24.15 18.60
N ASP A 385 -14.21 -24.56 19.23
CA ASP A 385 -14.32 -25.89 19.82
C ASP A 385 -14.31 -26.96 18.70
N GLU A 386 -14.92 -26.64 17.56
CA GLU A 386 -14.81 -27.42 16.30
C GLU A 386 -13.35 -27.57 15.84
N LEU A 387 -12.64 -26.44 15.62
CA LEU A 387 -11.25 -26.45 15.14
C LEU A 387 -10.26 -27.13 16.10
N LEU A 388 -10.46 -26.98 17.41
CA LEU A 388 -9.59 -27.61 18.41
C LEU A 388 -9.93 -29.09 18.64
N GLY A 389 -11.18 -29.48 18.45
CA GLY A 389 -11.61 -30.88 18.49
C GLY A 389 -10.96 -31.72 17.38
N ASP A 390 -10.95 -31.19 16.15
CA ASP A 390 -10.37 -31.86 14.98
C ASP A 390 -8.82 -31.91 15.01
N ALA A 391 -8.18 -30.95 15.70
CA ALA A 391 -6.72 -30.92 15.85
C ALA A 391 -6.17 -32.05 16.72
N SER A 392 -7.02 -32.78 17.47
CA SER A 392 -6.55 -33.82 18.39
C SER A 392 -6.08 -35.12 17.70
N GLU A 393 -6.35 -35.30 16.40
CA GLU A 393 -5.87 -36.45 15.59
C GLU A 393 -4.62 -36.14 14.74
N SER A 394 -4.26 -34.87 14.58
CA SER A 394 -3.06 -34.47 13.83
C SER A 394 -1.99 -33.97 14.79
N ALA A 395 -0.90 -34.74 14.95
CA ALA A 395 0.24 -34.32 15.75
C ALA A 395 0.70 -32.91 15.30
N PRO A 396 0.90 -31.96 16.23
CA PRO A 396 1.29 -30.61 15.85
C PRO A 396 2.66 -30.66 15.21
N ALA A 397 2.75 -30.20 13.96
CA ALA A 397 4.03 -29.82 13.38
C ALA A 397 4.65 -28.81 14.34
N THR A 398 5.76 -29.19 14.95
CA THR A 398 6.47 -28.35 15.91
C THR A 398 6.93 -27.13 15.13
N GLU A 399 6.24 -25.99 15.30
CA GLU A 399 6.78 -24.69 14.91
C GLU A 399 8.01 -24.44 15.77
N GLY A 400 9.13 -25.01 15.34
CA GLY A 400 10.42 -24.70 15.89
C GLY A 400 10.61 -23.20 15.74
N ARG A 401 10.54 -22.48 16.86
CA ARG A 401 11.21 -21.18 17.02
C ARG A 401 12.67 -21.44 16.68
N ALA A 402 13.03 -21.22 15.42
CA ALA A 402 14.40 -21.29 14.96
C ALA A 402 15.13 -20.13 15.63
N THR A 403 15.80 -20.44 16.73
CA THR A 403 16.63 -19.50 17.47
C THR A 403 17.84 -19.17 16.59
N GLY A 404 18.13 -17.88 16.39
CA GLY A 404 19.24 -17.42 15.55
C GLY A 404 18.89 -17.18 14.08
N LEU A 405 19.76 -16.42 13.40
CA LEU A 405 19.61 -16.09 11.98
C LEU A 405 19.97 -17.29 11.09
N PRO A 406 19.25 -17.52 9.98
CA PRO A 406 19.66 -18.52 9.01
C PRO A 406 20.99 -18.11 8.37
N GLU A 407 21.77 -19.09 7.94
CA GLU A 407 23.04 -18.84 7.24
C GLU A 407 22.83 -18.01 5.96
N ARG A 408 21.71 -18.22 5.26
CA ARG A 408 21.35 -17.51 4.04
C ARG A 408 19.94 -16.93 4.11
N ALA A 409 19.79 -15.70 3.65
CA ALA A 409 18.50 -15.01 3.51
C ALA A 409 18.56 -14.02 2.35
N GLU A 410 17.41 -13.60 1.83
CA GLU A 410 17.34 -12.46 0.91
C GLU A 410 16.96 -11.20 1.67
N VAL A 411 17.73 -10.12 1.52
CA VAL A 411 17.32 -8.82 2.02
C VAL A 411 16.14 -8.32 1.18
N ARG A 412 15.01 -8.11 1.83
CA ARG A 412 13.78 -7.62 1.20
C ARG A 412 13.55 -6.15 1.45
N MET A 413 13.98 -5.65 2.59
CA MET A 413 13.88 -4.24 2.93
C MET A 413 14.98 -3.87 3.91
N VAL A 414 15.51 -2.67 3.78
CA VAL A 414 16.18 -1.98 4.88
C VAL A 414 15.60 -0.59 5.03
N SER A 415 15.32 -0.19 6.25
CA SER A 415 14.97 1.20 6.56
C SER A 415 15.74 1.71 7.76
N SER A 416 16.04 3.00 7.76
CA SER A 416 16.68 3.71 8.86
C SER A 416 16.05 5.08 9.01
N THR A 417 15.67 5.42 10.23
CA THR A 417 15.12 6.72 10.62
C THR A 417 16.05 7.33 11.65
N ALA A 418 16.57 8.51 11.33
CA ALA A 418 17.36 9.30 12.26
C ALA A 418 16.48 9.81 13.41
N GLU A 419 17.12 10.11 14.53
CA GLU A 419 16.48 10.82 15.63
C GLU A 419 15.94 12.18 15.13
N SER A 420 14.73 12.55 15.57
CA SER A 420 14.15 13.85 15.21
C SER A 420 13.31 14.42 16.34
N ASP A 421 13.46 15.72 16.59
CA ASP A 421 12.59 16.49 17.47
C ASP A 421 11.34 16.92 16.70
N GLY A 422 10.33 16.05 16.72
CA GLY A 422 9.04 16.35 16.11
C GLY A 422 8.21 17.32 16.95
N LEU A 423 7.20 17.92 16.31
CA LEU A 423 6.25 18.86 16.94
C LEU A 423 5.55 18.32 18.20
N LYS A 424 5.39 17.00 18.33
CA LYS A 424 4.62 16.37 19.41
C LYS A 424 5.50 15.61 20.41
N SER A 425 6.66 15.12 19.98
CA SER A 425 7.59 14.37 20.82
C SER A 425 8.91 14.16 20.09
N ARG A 426 9.98 14.01 20.86
CA ARG A 426 11.24 13.42 20.38
C ARG A 426 10.95 12.00 19.88
N ARG A 427 11.42 11.69 18.68
CA ARG A 427 11.35 10.34 18.10
C ARG A 427 12.75 9.77 18.09
N GLU A 428 12.93 8.66 18.80
CA GLU A 428 14.19 7.93 18.85
C GLU A 428 14.56 7.37 17.45
N ALA A 429 15.86 7.24 17.22
CA ALA A 429 16.37 6.60 16.02
C ALA A 429 15.93 5.12 15.97
N SER A 430 15.59 4.63 14.77
CA SER A 430 15.12 3.25 14.57
C SER A 430 15.53 2.76 13.20
N ALA A 431 15.84 1.47 13.09
CA ALA A 431 16.12 0.84 11.80
C ALA A 431 15.48 -0.56 11.76
N LEU A 432 15.09 -0.98 10.57
CA LEU A 432 14.41 -2.24 10.32
C LEU A 432 15.06 -2.97 9.16
N VAL A 433 15.14 -4.29 9.25
CA VAL A 433 15.58 -5.16 8.15
C VAL A 433 14.56 -6.27 7.96
N HIS A 434 14.05 -6.39 6.73
CA HIS A 434 13.21 -7.52 6.34
C HIS A 434 14.08 -8.55 5.62
N LEU A 435 14.02 -9.79 6.09
CA LEU A 435 14.71 -10.93 5.52
C LEU A 435 13.68 -11.96 5.07
N ALA A 436 13.71 -12.34 3.78
CA ALA A 436 13.07 -13.57 3.36
C ALA A 436 14.00 -14.70 3.79
N VAL A 437 13.48 -15.62 4.60
CA VAL A 437 14.23 -16.78 5.11
C VAL A 437 13.60 -18.08 4.62
N PRO A 438 14.38 -19.14 4.38
CA PRO A 438 13.84 -20.43 4.00
C PRO A 438 12.78 -20.93 5.00
N GLY A 439 11.70 -21.47 4.48
CA GLY A 439 10.75 -22.27 5.27
C GLY A 439 11.30 -23.68 5.54
N PRO A 440 10.53 -24.53 6.24
CA PRO A 440 10.77 -25.97 6.24
C PRO A 440 10.86 -26.55 4.82
N GLU A 441 11.39 -27.75 4.68
CA GLU A 441 11.55 -28.40 3.37
C GLU A 441 10.22 -28.42 2.58
N GLY A 442 10.24 -27.89 1.37
CA GLY A 442 9.06 -27.78 0.49
C GLY A 442 8.08 -26.64 0.81
N ALA A 443 8.26 -25.91 1.92
CA ALA A 443 7.41 -24.79 2.29
C ALA A 443 7.88 -23.46 1.65
N PRO A 444 6.98 -22.48 1.42
CA PRO A 444 7.35 -21.15 0.96
C PRO A 444 8.33 -20.45 1.91
N TRP A 445 9.11 -19.51 1.37
CA TRP A 445 9.95 -18.65 2.20
C TRP A 445 9.08 -17.75 3.05
N ARG A 446 9.51 -17.51 4.29
CA ARG A 446 8.79 -16.68 5.27
C ARG A 446 9.51 -15.36 5.50
N MET A 447 8.76 -14.32 5.86
CA MET A 447 9.34 -13.03 6.22
C MET A 447 9.80 -13.05 7.68
N ARG A 448 11.01 -12.58 7.93
CA ARG A 448 11.52 -12.23 9.27
C ARG A 448 11.81 -10.74 9.31
N VAL A 449 11.38 -10.09 10.37
CA VAL A 449 11.64 -8.66 10.61
C VAL A 449 12.60 -8.54 11.78
N LEU A 450 13.70 -7.80 11.58
CA LEU A 450 14.65 -7.44 12.61
C LEU A 450 14.51 -5.95 12.91
N GLU A 451 14.41 -5.59 14.18
CA GLU A 451 14.33 -4.20 14.63
C GLU A 451 15.57 -3.81 15.42
N ALA A 452 16.28 -2.80 14.94
CA ALA A 452 17.46 -2.25 15.59
C ALA A 452 17.05 -1.17 16.58
N ARG A 453 17.46 -1.34 17.84
CA ARG A 453 17.37 -0.31 18.88
C ARG A 453 18.62 0.55 18.84
N ASP A 454 18.42 1.89 18.81
CA ASP A 454 19.51 2.86 18.74
C ASP A 454 20.49 2.56 17.57
N PRO A 455 20.07 2.67 16.30
CA PRO A 455 20.93 2.40 15.15
C PRO A 455 22.01 3.48 14.98
N GLY A 456 23.23 3.10 14.57
CA GLY A 456 24.35 4.03 14.46
C GLY A 456 24.74 4.39 13.03
N ARG A 457 25.06 3.42 12.18
CA ARG A 457 25.36 3.62 10.75
C ARG A 457 24.68 2.54 9.94
N LEU A 458 23.95 2.97 8.92
CA LEU A 458 23.49 2.11 7.84
C LEU A 458 24.38 2.36 6.63
N ARG A 459 24.97 1.30 6.10
CA ARG A 459 25.53 1.27 4.75
C ARG A 459 24.82 0.19 3.94
N VAL A 460 24.34 0.55 2.76
CA VAL A 460 23.68 -0.41 1.87
C VAL A 460 24.05 -0.14 0.41
N ARG A 461 24.29 -1.24 -0.32
CA ARG A 461 24.56 -1.26 -1.75
C ARG A 461 23.61 -2.20 -2.49
N THR A 462 23.52 -2.04 -3.81
CA THR A 462 22.67 -2.86 -4.69
C THR A 462 22.88 -4.36 -4.50
N GLU A 463 24.12 -4.79 -4.31
CA GLU A 463 24.50 -6.20 -4.20
C GLU A 463 23.85 -6.90 -2.99
N GLY A 464 23.52 -6.14 -1.93
CA GLY A 464 22.84 -6.66 -0.75
C GLY A 464 21.44 -7.21 -1.05
N PHE A 465 20.85 -6.80 -2.17
CA PHE A 465 19.56 -7.27 -2.64
C PHE A 465 19.66 -8.33 -3.76
N GLY A 466 20.86 -8.78 -4.12
CA GLY A 466 21.12 -9.65 -5.29
C GLY A 466 20.64 -11.11 -5.18
N GLY A 467 19.78 -11.44 -4.21
CA GLY A 467 19.28 -12.78 -3.93
C GLY A 467 19.70 -13.29 -2.56
N ALA A 468 19.82 -14.62 -2.41
CA ALA A 468 20.15 -15.25 -1.13
C ALA A 468 21.63 -15.05 -0.77
N VAL A 469 21.87 -14.14 0.16
CA VAL A 469 23.19 -13.76 0.68
C VAL A 469 23.44 -14.36 2.05
N ARG A 470 24.71 -14.45 2.44
CA ARG A 470 25.07 -14.82 3.82
C ARG A 470 24.66 -13.69 4.75
N VAL A 471 23.99 -14.01 5.87
CA VAL A 471 23.60 -13.05 6.90
C VAL A 471 24.21 -13.47 8.23
N ARG A 472 24.79 -12.51 8.96
CA ARG A 472 25.39 -12.75 10.27
C ARG A 472 25.30 -11.50 11.14
N VAL A 473 25.35 -11.69 12.45
CA VAL A 473 25.51 -10.60 13.41
C VAL A 473 26.89 -10.76 14.05
N GLU A 474 27.68 -9.70 13.99
CA GLU A 474 28.96 -9.60 14.68
C GLU A 474 28.76 -8.95 16.05
N GLY A 475 29.35 -9.54 17.08
CA GLY A 475 29.36 -9.00 18.44
C GLY A 475 30.48 -7.98 18.67
N GLY A 476 30.29 -7.10 19.65
CA GLY A 476 31.20 -6.03 20.05
C GLY A 476 30.52 -5.09 21.04
N ASP A 477 30.98 -3.84 21.13
CA ASP A 477 30.27 -2.80 21.91
C ASP A 477 28.88 -2.47 21.33
N ARG A 478 28.70 -2.73 20.03
CA ARG A 478 27.45 -2.64 19.26
C ARG A 478 27.33 -3.88 18.38
N GLU A 479 26.11 -4.38 18.20
CA GLU A 479 25.80 -5.52 17.35
C GLU A 479 25.71 -5.06 15.90
N THR A 480 26.50 -5.66 15.00
CA THR A 480 26.51 -5.29 13.58
C THR A 480 25.90 -6.40 12.73
N LEU A 481 24.77 -6.11 12.09
CA LEU A 481 24.20 -6.99 11.08
C LEU A 481 24.95 -6.79 9.77
N VAL A 482 25.45 -7.88 9.21
CA VAL A 482 26.19 -7.91 7.94
C VAL A 482 25.47 -8.86 6.97
N ALA A 483 25.23 -8.39 5.74
CA ALA A 483 24.71 -9.22 4.66
C ALA A 483 25.47 -9.00 3.34
N GLY A 484 25.78 -10.10 2.65
CA GLY A 484 26.35 -10.12 1.30
C GLY A 484 27.70 -9.41 1.15
N ASP A 485 28.77 -9.97 1.74
CA ASP A 485 30.15 -9.42 1.64
C ASP A 485 30.23 -7.91 1.93
N ASP A 486 29.58 -7.49 3.03
CA ASP A 486 29.47 -6.10 3.49
C ASP A 486 28.69 -5.16 2.54
N ALA A 487 27.92 -5.71 1.60
CA ALA A 487 26.99 -4.92 0.79
C ALA A 487 25.86 -4.31 1.62
N LEU A 488 25.52 -4.90 2.76
CA LEU A 488 24.73 -4.27 3.80
C LEU A 488 25.43 -4.42 5.15
N THR A 489 25.61 -3.30 5.84
CA THR A 489 26.09 -3.24 7.22
C THR A 489 25.22 -2.28 8.02
N LEU A 490 24.68 -2.73 9.15
CA LEU A 490 23.91 -1.90 10.06
C LEU A 490 24.34 -2.18 11.49
N ASP A 491 24.89 -1.18 12.18
CA ASP A 491 25.21 -1.28 13.60
C ASP A 491 24.06 -0.76 14.47
N ALA A 492 23.79 -1.49 15.56
CA ALA A 492 22.75 -1.18 16.52
C ALA A 492 23.23 -1.52 17.94
N ARG A 493 22.58 -0.95 18.96
CA ARG A 493 22.86 -1.33 20.34
C ARG A 493 22.39 -2.76 20.64
N SER A 494 21.23 -3.11 20.10
CA SER A 494 20.65 -4.44 20.19
C SER A 494 19.64 -4.67 19.07
N TRP A 495 19.37 -5.94 18.78
CA TRP A 495 18.37 -6.35 17.80
C TRP A 495 17.21 -7.12 18.42
N ASP A 496 15.99 -6.66 18.17
CA ASP A 496 14.78 -7.43 18.40
C ASP A 496 14.52 -8.36 17.21
N GLY A 497 14.05 -9.59 17.48
CA GLY A 497 13.74 -10.58 16.45
C GLY A 497 14.89 -11.52 16.06
N LEU A 498 16.03 -11.50 16.77
CA LEU A 498 17.10 -12.49 16.63
C LEU A 498 16.83 -13.83 17.35
N SER A 499 16.00 -13.81 18.39
CA SER A 499 15.70 -14.95 19.26
C SER A 499 14.65 -15.91 18.73
#